data_AF-A0A0G1XVK0-F1
#
_entry.id   AF-A0A0G1XVK0-F1
#
_cell.length_a   1.000
_cell.length_b   1.000
_cell.length_c   1.000
_cell.angle_alpha   90.00
_cell.angle_beta   90.00
_cell.angle_gamma   90.00
#
_symmetry.space_group_name_H-M   'P 1'
#
loop_
_entity.id
_entity.type
_entity.pdbx_description
1 polymer ?
#
loop_
_entity_poly.entity_id
_entity_poly.type
_entity_poly.pdbx_seq_one_letter_code
_entity_poly.pdbx_strand_id
1 'polypeptide(L)'
;MVVDKTSQVPLALSVVRLFNVEKNWLMGTRVTDERGRFNFLLLPGSYYMTCTKDAYSELKTQPIELKKSGLVTHTLELAPIIIPSQPPPQNPV
;
A
#
# COMPACT_ATOMS: atom_id res chain seq x y z
N MET A 1 -2.07 -3.39 -8.21
CA MET A 1 -0.68 -3.90 -8.01
C MET A 1 0.06 -2.97 -7.08
N VAL A 2 1.04 -3.43 -6.33
CA VAL A 2 1.93 -2.59 -5.51
C VAL A 2 3.30 -2.55 -6.17
N VAL A 3 3.84 -1.35 -6.37
CA VAL A 3 5.13 -1.12 -7.05
C VAL A 3 5.96 -0.09 -6.30
N ASP A 4 7.26 -0.14 -6.50
CA ASP A 4 8.19 0.90 -6.10
C ASP A 4 7.96 2.15 -6.97
N LYS A 5 7.77 3.30 -6.33
CA LYS A 5 7.46 4.55 -7.04
C LYS A 5 8.55 4.98 -8.01
N THR A 6 9.82 4.70 -7.70
CA THR A 6 10.97 5.17 -8.47
C THR A 6 11.32 4.20 -9.59
N SER A 7 11.48 2.93 -9.25
CA SER A 7 11.94 1.89 -10.19
C SER A 7 10.80 1.20 -10.94
N GLN A 8 9.54 1.40 -10.51
CA GLN A 8 8.35 0.72 -11.05
C GLN A 8 8.39 -0.81 -10.90
N VAL A 9 9.31 -1.32 -10.08
CA VAL A 9 9.44 -2.76 -9.79
C VAL A 9 8.30 -3.21 -8.87
N PRO A 10 7.65 -4.37 -9.12
CA PRO A 10 6.62 -4.89 -8.24
C PRO A 10 7.12 -5.22 -6.84
N LEU A 11 6.30 -4.90 -5.83
CA LEU A 11 6.64 -5.12 -4.42
C LEU A 11 5.86 -6.29 -3.84
N ALA A 12 6.54 -7.41 -3.67
CA ALA A 12 6.04 -8.58 -2.97
C ALA A 12 5.95 -8.37 -1.46
N LEU A 13 5.11 -9.16 -0.78
CA LEU A 13 4.94 -9.14 0.67
C LEU A 13 4.51 -7.78 1.25
N SER A 14 3.91 -6.92 0.41
CA SER A 14 3.31 -5.67 0.84
C SER A 14 1.96 -5.96 1.50
N VAL A 15 1.72 -5.41 2.68
CA VAL A 15 0.47 -5.59 3.41
C VAL A 15 -0.51 -4.51 3.00
N VAL A 16 -1.55 -4.90 2.26
CA VAL A 16 -2.64 -4.01 1.81
C VAL A 16 -3.86 -4.21 2.69
N ARG A 17 -4.34 -3.14 3.31
CA ARG A 17 -5.57 -3.12 4.10
C ARG A 17 -6.62 -2.30 3.38
N LEU A 18 -7.84 -2.82 3.30
CA LEU A 18 -8.98 -2.15 2.68
C LEU A 18 -9.96 -1.71 3.74
N PHE A 19 -10.44 -0.48 3.65
CA PHE A 19 -11.40 0.10 4.57
C PHE A 19 -12.62 0.64 3.83
N ASN A 20 -13.81 0.49 4.43
CA ASN A 20 -15.00 1.21 4.00
C ASN A 20 -14.96 2.63 4.56
N VAL A 21 -15.24 3.63 3.73
CA VAL A 21 -15.12 5.05 4.11
C VAL A 21 -16.20 5.48 5.11
N GLU A 22 -17.44 5.02 4.93
CA GLU A 22 -18.59 5.45 5.76
C GLU A 22 -18.42 5.04 7.23
N LYS A 23 -17.96 3.81 7.46
CA LYS A 23 -17.86 3.23 8.80
C LYS A 23 -16.43 3.14 9.33
N ASN A 24 -15.45 3.50 8.50
CA ASN A 24 -14.02 3.32 8.76
C ASN A 24 -13.66 1.88 9.18
N TRP A 25 -14.39 0.89 8.68
CA TRP A 25 -14.21 -0.51 9.05
C TRP A 25 -13.16 -1.19 8.16
N LEU A 26 -12.29 -1.97 8.78
CA LEU A 26 -11.38 -2.88 8.07
C LEU A 26 -12.19 -3.97 7.38
N MET A 27 -12.27 -3.91 6.06
CA MET A 27 -12.96 -4.89 5.22
C MET A 27 -12.11 -6.12 4.95
N GLY A 28 -10.78 -5.96 4.95
CA GLY A 28 -9.87 -7.08 4.82
C GLY A 28 -8.43 -6.67 4.68
N THR A 29 -7.55 -7.64 4.89
CA THR A 29 -6.11 -7.53 4.67
C THR A 29 -5.68 -8.54 3.62
N ARG A 30 -4.77 -8.13 2.74
CA ARG A 30 -4.11 -8.99 1.75
C ARG A 30 -2.62 -8.71 1.76
N VAL A 31 -1.86 -9.75 1.45
CA VAL A 31 -0.42 -9.65 1.23
C VAL A 31 -0.18 -9.82 -0.27
N THR A 32 0.65 -8.97 -0.87
CA THR A 32 0.94 -9.08 -2.29
C THR A 32 1.80 -10.30 -2.62
N ASP A 33 1.54 -10.90 -3.78
CA ASP A 33 2.38 -11.97 -4.33
C ASP A 33 3.71 -11.44 -4.89
N GLU A 34 4.54 -12.34 -5.41
CA GLU A 34 5.85 -12.03 -6.02
C GLU A 34 5.80 -11.00 -7.14
N ARG A 35 4.63 -10.84 -7.78
CA ARG A 35 4.38 -9.86 -8.85
C ARG A 35 3.68 -8.60 -8.33
N GLY A 36 3.65 -8.38 -7.01
CA GLY A 36 3.00 -7.24 -6.38
C GLY A 36 1.47 -7.25 -6.50
N ARG A 37 0.85 -8.38 -6.86
CA ARG A 37 -0.59 -8.45 -7.12
C ARG A 37 -1.37 -8.74 -5.85
N PHE A 38 -2.57 -8.18 -5.78
CA PHE A 38 -3.57 -8.43 -4.74
C PHE A 38 -4.96 -8.19 -5.33
N ASN A 39 -6.00 -8.74 -4.71
CA ASN A 39 -7.39 -8.51 -5.10
C ASN A 39 -8.34 -8.59 -3.91
N PHE A 40 -9.43 -7.82 -4.01
CA PHE A 40 -10.58 -7.87 -3.12
C PHE A 40 -11.85 -8.06 -3.95
N LEU A 41 -12.82 -8.79 -3.40
CA LEU A 41 -14.16 -8.88 -3.94
C LEU A 41 -15.05 -7.98 -3.09
N LEU A 42 -15.68 -6.98 -3.72
CA LEU A 42 -16.40 -5.92 -3.03
C LEU A 42 -17.77 -5.68 -3.68
N LEU A 43 -18.72 -5.27 -2.86
CA LEU A 43 -19.96 -4.69 -3.33
C LEU A 43 -19.74 -3.21 -3.71
N PRO A 44 -20.67 -2.59 -4.45
CA PRO A 44 -20.66 -1.14 -4.66
C PRO A 44 -20.59 -0.38 -3.33
N GLY A 45 -19.81 0.70 -3.31
CA GLY A 45 -19.55 1.51 -2.12
C GLY A 45 -18.26 2.32 -2.22
N SER A 46 -17.95 3.06 -1.15
CA SER A 46 -16.77 3.92 -1.06
C SER A 46 -15.69 3.30 -0.18
N TYR A 47 -14.48 3.17 -0.72
CA TYR A 47 -13.38 2.45 -0.06
C TYR A 47 -12.05 3.21 -0.18
N TYR A 48 -11.18 3.05 0.82
CA TYR A 48 -9.79 3.46 0.72
C TYR A 48 -8.88 2.31 1.14
N MET A 49 -7.63 2.36 0.70
CA MET A 49 -6.63 1.36 1.05
C MET A 49 -5.47 2.01 1.82
N THR A 50 -4.88 1.24 2.72
CA THR A 50 -3.52 1.50 3.21
C THR A 50 -2.58 0.40 2.77
N CYS A 51 -1.31 0.74 2.57
CA CYS A 51 -0.28 -0.21 2.19
C CYS A 51 1.00 0.06 2.96
N THR A 52 1.54 -1.00 3.57
CA THR A 52 2.77 -0.96 4.35
C THR A 52 3.74 -2.01 3.85
N LYS A 53 5.02 -1.65 3.78
CA LYS A 53 6.14 -2.55 3.50
C LYS A 53 7.38 -2.01 4.20
N ASP A 54 8.22 -2.89 4.73
CA ASP A 54 9.48 -2.51 5.37
C ASP A 54 10.37 -1.71 4.41
N ALA A 55 11.03 -0.68 4.94
CA ALA A 55 11.84 0.30 4.19
C ALA A 55 11.05 1.17 3.19
N TYR A 56 9.72 1.16 3.24
CA TYR A 56 8.86 2.04 2.45
C TYR A 56 7.94 2.87 3.34
N SER A 57 7.64 4.08 2.90
CA SER A 57 6.66 4.95 3.55
C SER A 57 5.26 4.34 3.42
N GLU A 58 4.49 4.36 4.51
CA GLU A 58 3.09 3.93 4.47
C GLU A 58 2.32 4.81 3.48
N LEU A 59 1.51 4.15 2.64
CA LEU A 59 0.62 4.80 1.71
C LEU A 59 -0.82 4.69 2.21
N LYS A 60 -1.57 5.79 2.16
CA LYS A 60 -3.03 5.81 2.27
C LYS A 60 -3.62 6.43 1.00
N THR A 61 -4.54 5.74 0.35
CA THR A 61 -5.17 6.23 -0.89
C THR A 61 -6.27 7.24 -0.58
N GLN A 62 -6.65 8.01 -1.58
CA GLN A 62 -7.95 8.70 -1.57
C GLN A 62 -9.09 7.67 -1.67
N PRO A 63 -10.32 8.03 -1.23
CA PRO A 63 -11.51 7.23 -1.45
C PRO A 63 -11.73 6.90 -2.93
N ILE A 64 -12.14 5.67 -3.19
CA ILE A 64 -12.48 5.12 -4.50
C ILE A 64 -13.94 4.70 -4.46
N GLU A 65 -14.74 5.26 -5.37
CA GLU A 65 -16.16 4.97 -5.51
C GLU A 65 -16.39 3.81 -6.46
N LEU A 66 -16.90 2.70 -5.94
CA LEU A 66 -17.33 1.55 -6.72
C LEU A 66 -18.83 1.68 -7.01
N LYS A 67 -19.19 2.12 -8.22
CA LYS A 67 -20.60 2.35 -8.61
C LYS A 67 -21.33 1.09 -9.08
N LYS A 68 -20.60 0.09 -9.58
CA LYS A 68 -21.17 -1.14 -10.16
C LYS A 68 -20.21 -2.30 -9.99
N SER A 69 -20.74 -3.53 -10.12
CA SER A 69 -19.90 -4.72 -10.20
C SER A 69 -19.03 -4.67 -11.46
N GLY A 70 -17.74 -4.96 -11.30
CA GLY A 70 -16.77 -4.91 -12.38
C GLY A 70 -15.34 -4.99 -11.85
N LEU A 71 -14.40 -5.21 -12.77
CA LEU A 71 -12.98 -5.19 -12.43
C LEU A 71 -12.48 -3.75 -12.39
N VAL A 72 -12.01 -3.30 -11.23
CA VAL A 72 -11.30 -2.03 -11.08
C VAL A 72 -9.85 -2.33 -10.77
N THR A 73 -8.95 -1.77 -11.57
CA THR A 73 -7.50 -1.89 -11.35
C THR A 73 -6.99 -0.60 -10.75
N HIS A 74 -6.30 -0.71 -9.62
CA HIS A 74 -5.60 0.39 -8.98
C HIS A 74 -4.17 -0.01 -8.64
N THR A 75 -3.23 0.89 -8.91
CA THR A 75 -1.80 0.70 -8.62
C THR A 75 -1.42 1.53 -7.40
N LEU A 76 -0.75 0.89 -6.44
CA LEU A 76 -0.24 1.51 -5.24
C LEU A 76 1.27 1.70 -5.42
N GLU A 77 1.72 2.95 -5.44
CA GLU A 77 3.13 3.31 -5.59
C GLU A 77 3.71 3.67 -4.22
N LEU A 78 4.64 2.88 -3.72
CA LEU A 78 5.29 3.12 -2.43
C LEU A 78 6.63 3.80 -2.65
N ALA A 79 6.90 4.85 -1.87
CA ALA A 79 8.19 5.54 -1.87
C ALA A 79 9.12 4.89 -0.82
N PRO A 80 10.38 4.55 -1.18
CA PRO A 80 11.37 4.10 -0.20
C PRO A 80 11.62 5.15 0.88
N ILE A 81 11.83 4.70 2.12
CA ILE A 81 12.31 5.57 3.20
C ILE A 81 13.81 5.72 3.02
N ILE A 82 14.26 6.94 2.72
CA ILE A 82 15.68 7.27 2.79
C ILE A 82 16.03 7.38 4.28
N ILE A 83 16.64 6.33 4.85
CA ILE A 83 17.22 6.43 6.19
C ILE A 83 18.51 7.25 6.05
N PRO A 84 18.63 8.45 6.64
CA PRO A 84 19.90 9.14 6.66
C PRO A 84 20.89 8.24 7.42
N SER A 85 22.01 7.88 6.78
CA SER A 85 23.08 7.12 7.41
C SER A 85 23.45 7.80 8.72
N GLN A 86 23.21 7.13 9.85
CA GLN A 86 23.63 7.61 11.17
C GLN A 86 25.10 8.03 11.08
N PRO A 87 25.48 9.27 11.46
CA PRO A 87 26.87 9.66 11.47
C PRO A 87 27.66 8.68 12.34
N PRO A 88 28.91 8.33 11.97
CA PRO A 88 29.72 7.39 12.72
C PRO A 88 29.72 7.77 14.21
N PRO A 89 29.62 6.80 15.14
CA PRO A 89 29.71 7.10 16.56
C PRO A 89 31.00 7.90 16.80
N GLN A 90 30.85 9.16 17.22
CA GLN A 90 31.99 9.97 17.62
C GLN A 90 32.54 9.34 18.90
N ASN A 91 33.70 8.68 18.80
CA ASN A 91 34.42 8.25 19.99
C ASN A 91 34.80 9.51 20.78
N PRO A 92 34.47 9.60 22.08
CA PRO A 92 35.02 10.64 22.92
C PRO A 92 36.55 10.47 22.94
N VAL A 93 37.24 11.58 22.66
CA VAL A 93 38.70 11.72 22.72
C VAL A 93 39.17 11.56 24.16
#